data_AF-A0A9D8AHS3-F1
#
_entry.id   AF-A0A9D8AHS3-F1
#
_cell.length_a   1.000
_cell.length_b   1.000
_cell.length_c   1.000
_cell.angle_alpha   90.00
_cell.angle_beta   90.00
_cell.angle_gamma   90.00
#
_symmetry.space_group_name_H-M   'P 1'
#
loop_
_entity.id
_entity.type
_entity.pdbx_description
1 polymer ?
#
loop_
_entity_poly.entity_id
_entity_poly.type
_entity_poly.pdbx_seq_one_letter_code
_entity_poly.pdbx_strand_id
1 'polypeptide(L)' 'MTNLTVQLMDNDFKRLIKTAKQRGKSVQALIYDWISQLPEVEESYDVTDDPIFTIDGFESDAPKNLSIDLDKFIYGDN' A
#
# COMPACT_ATOMS: atom_id res chain seq x y z
N MET A 1 18.75 24.74 -4.10
CA MET A 1 17.79 24.40 -3.04
C MET A 1 16.43 24.21 -3.68
N THR A 2 15.95 22.98 -3.74
CA THR A 2 14.61 22.62 -4.24
C THR A 2 13.62 22.71 -3.09
N ASN A 3 12.48 23.37 -3.32
CA ASN A 3 11.40 23.43 -2.34
C ASN A 3 10.40 22.32 -2.64
N LEU A 4 10.19 21.43 -1.67
CA LEU A 4 9.21 20.35 -1.74
C LEU A 4 7.99 20.74 -0.89
N THR A 5 6.82 20.78 -1.51
CA THR A 5 5.55 20.97 -0.79
C THR A 5 4.83 19.63 -0.71
N VAL A 6 4.66 19.12 0.51
CA VAL A 6 3.93 17.87 0.76
C VAL A 6 2.58 18.20 1.36
N GLN A 7 1.51 17.76 0.71
CA GLN A 7 0.16 17.85 1.26
C GLN A 7 -0.13 16.61 2.10
N LEU A 8 -0.64 16.81 3.30
CA LEU A 8 -1.00 15.75 4.23
C LEU A 8 -2.43 15.99 4.70
N MET A 9 -3.16 14.90 4.93
CA MET A 9 -4.43 14.96 5.66
C MET A 9 -4.18 15.42 7.10
N ASP A 10 -5.15 16.09 7.70
CA ASP A 10 -5.04 16.64 9.08
C ASP A 10 -4.64 15.57 10.11
N ASN A 11 -5.15 14.35 9.96
CA ASN A 11 -4.82 13.23 10.86
C ASN A 11 -3.36 12.81 10.76
N ASP A 12 -2.81 12.77 9.54
CA ASP A 12 -1.43 12.38 9.30
C ASP A 12 -0.46 13.47 9.75
N PHE A 13 -0.84 14.74 9.55
CA PHE A 13 -0.07 15.86 10.07
C PHE A 13 -0.01 15.85 11.62
N LYS A 14 -1.13 15.56 12.30
CA LYS A 14 -1.16 15.41 13.76
C LYS A 14 -0.28 14.27 14.25
N ARG A 15 -0.32 13.11 13.57
CA ARG A 15 0.55 11.97 13.87
C ARG A 15 2.01 12.36 13.71
N LEU A 16 2.34 13.08 12.64
CA LEU A 16 3.69 13.52 12.35
C LEU A 16 4.23 14.50 13.42
N ILE A 17 3.42 15.47 13.86
CA ILE A 17 3.78 16.37 14.98
C ILE A 17 4.03 15.58 16.26
N LYS A 18 3.16 14.61 16.58
CA LYS A 18 3.31 13.79 17.79
C LYS A 18 4.63 13.01 17.77
N THR A 19 4.95 12.39 16.64
CA THR A 19 6.20 11.64 16.46
C THR A 19 7.42 12.54 16.53
N ALA A 20 7.37 13.74 15.94
CA ALA A 20 8.43 14.74 16.02
C ALA A 20 8.71 15.16 17.48
N LYS A 21 7.64 15.43 18.26
CA LYS A 21 7.74 15.74 19.69
C LYS A 21 8.35 14.59 20.50
N GLN A 22 7.93 13.36 20.25
CA GLN A 22 8.46 12.18 20.96
C GLN A 22 9.96 11.97 20.70
N ARG A 23 10.45 12.32 19.51
CA ARG A 23 11.86 12.20 19.14
C ARG A 23 12.69 13.45 19.46
N GLY A 24 12.07 14.51 20.00
CA GLY A 24 12.75 15.79 20.25
C GLY A 24 13.27 16.49 18.99
N LYS A 25 12.70 16.17 17.82
CA LYS A 25 13.12 16.71 16.50
C LYS A 25 12.08 17.67 15.95
N SER A 26 12.51 18.57 15.06
CA SER A 26 11.56 19.34 14.25
C SER A 26 10.87 18.43 13.22
N VAL A 27 9.67 18.82 12.81
CA VAL A 27 8.92 18.16 11.73
C VAL A 27 9.76 18.03 10.46
N GLN A 28 10.47 19.10 10.10
CA GLN A 28 11.30 19.13 8.90
C GLN A 28 12.48 18.17 9.00
N ALA A 29 13.18 18.12 10.15
CA ALA A 29 14.29 17.18 10.35
C ALA A 29 13.82 15.72 10.30
N LEU A 30 12.65 15.43 10.86
CA LEU A 30 12.03 14.10 10.80
C LEU A 30 11.70 13.69 9.37
N ILE A 31 11.18 14.61 8.55
CA ILE A 31 10.89 14.36 7.13
C ILE A 31 12.18 14.07 6.36
N TYR A 32 13.24 14.85 6.57
CA TYR A 32 14.53 14.60 5.94
C TYR A 32 15.13 13.24 6.33
N ASP A 33 15.07 12.87 7.61
CA ASP A 33 15.52 11.57 8.09
C ASP A 33 14.74 10.40 7.45
N TRP A 34 13.45 10.59 7.17
CA TRP A 34 12.64 9.56 6.51
C TRP A 34 12.94 9.48 5.03
N ILE A 35 13.07 10.62 4.35
CA ILE A 35 13.43 10.66 2.93
C ILE A 35 14.80 10.02 2.71
N SER A 36 15.78 10.26 3.59
CA SER A 36 17.11 9.64 3.48
C SER A 36 17.13 8.14 3.77
N GLN A 37 16.09 7.61 4.42
CA GLN A 37 15.91 6.18 4.66
C GLN A 37 15.08 5.49 3.58
N LEU A 38 14.45 6.25 2.67
CA LEU A 38 13.78 5.64 1.53
C LEU A 38 14.86 4.96 0.68
N PRO A 39 14.66 3.69 0.29
CA PRO A 39 15.57 3.04 -0.64
C PRO A 39 15.66 3.91 -1.89
N GLU A 40 16.87 4.12 -2.40
CA GLU A 40 17.06 4.67 -3.73
C GLU A 40 16.37 3.71 -4.71
N VAL A 41 15.19 4.10 -5.17
CA VAL A 41 14.49 3.34 -6.20
C VAL A 41 15.23 3.64 -7.49
N GLU A 42 16.21 2.81 -7.84
CA GLU A 42 17.03 2.98 -9.05
C GLU A 42 16.18 2.95 -10.33
N GLU A 43 14.99 2.35 -10.29
CA GLU A 43 14.12 2.23 -11.46
C GLU A 43 12.65 2.42 -11.07
N SER A 44 11.93 3.24 -11.84
CA SER A 44 10.47 3.27 -11.80
C SER A 44 9.94 1.85 -12.00
N TYR A 45 9.53 1.18 -10.91
CA TYR A 45 8.95 -0.15 -10.98
C TYR A 45 7.66 -0.07 -11.80
N ASP A 46 7.71 -0.60 -13.02
CA ASP A 46 6.54 -0.74 -13.87
C ASP A 46 5.69 -1.86 -13.29
N VAL A 47 4.58 -1.48 -12.64
CA VAL A 47 3.62 -2.42 -12.05
C VAL A 47 3.02 -3.37 -13.08
N THR A 48 3.15 -3.10 -14.38
CA THR A 48 2.70 -4.01 -15.45
C THR A 48 3.65 -5.19 -15.70
N ASP A 49 4.90 -5.10 -15.26
CA ASP A 49 5.88 -6.21 -15.28
C ASP A 49 5.77 -7.12 -14.05
N ASP A 50 4.88 -6.79 -13.11
CA ASP A 50 4.62 -7.65 -11.96
C ASP A 50 3.88 -8.92 -12.41
N PRO A 51 4.42 -10.13 -12.17
CA PRO A 51 3.74 -11.37 -12.51
C PRO A 51 2.40 -11.56 -11.77
N ILE A 52 2.11 -10.78 -10.73
CA ILE A 52 0.80 -10.71 -10.06
C ILE A 52 -0.19 -9.86 -10.87
N PHE A 53 0.28 -8.83 -11.59
CA PHE A 53 -0.57 -7.95 -12.40
C PHE A 53 -1.15 -8.66 -13.63
N THR A 54 -0.41 -9.62 -14.18
CA THR A 54 -0.86 -10.50 -15.28
C THR A 54 -1.63 -11.73 -14.81
N ILE A 55 -1.90 -11.88 -13.51
CA ILE A 55 -2.92 -12.82 -13.06
C ILE A 55 -4.26 -12.18 -13.43
N ASP A 56 -4.70 -12.42 -14.67
CA ASP A 56 -6.12 -12.36 -15.01
C ASP A 56 -6.81 -13.18 -13.93
N GLY A 57 -7.53 -12.49 -13.03
CA GLY A 57 -8.38 -13.15 -12.07
C GLY A 57 -9.23 -14.12 -12.86
N PHE A 58 -9.24 -15.38 -12.46
CA PHE A 58 -10.12 -16.41 -13.02
C PHE A 58 -11.59 -16.01 -12.78
N GLU A 59 -12.07 -15.00 -13.50
CA GLU A 59 -13.47 -14.74 -13.73
C GLU A 59 -13.81 -15.38 -15.08
N SER A 60 -14.14 -16.66 -15.04
CA SER A 60 -14.97 -17.20 -16.13
C SER A 60 -15.97 -18.26 -15.69
N ASP A 61 -15.88 -18.85 -14.49
CA ASP A 61 -16.88 -19.86 -14.08
C ASP A 61 -17.17 -19.95 -12.57
N ALA A 62 -16.66 -19.03 -11.75
CA ALA A 62 -17.02 -19.02 -10.33
C ALA A 62 -18.43 -18.42 -10.15
N PRO A 63 -19.40 -19.16 -9.58
CA PRO A 63 -20.74 -18.64 -9.38
C PRO A 63 -20.70 -17.43 -8.43
N LYS A 64 -21.43 -16.38 -8.79
CA LYS A 64 -21.49 -15.06 -8.12
C LYS A 64 -21.93 -15.11 -6.64
N ASN A 65 -22.24 -16.28 -6.11
CA ASN A 65 -22.76 -16.46 -4.76
C ASN A 65 -22.27 -17.78 -4.16
N LEU A 66 -21.15 -17.73 -3.43
CA LEU A 66 -20.60 -18.87 -2.70
C LEU A 66 -21.47 -19.31 -1.50
N SER A 67 -22.47 -18.51 -1.12
CA SER A 67 -23.36 -18.81 0.00
C SER A 67 -24.56 -19.69 -0.35
N ILE A 68 -24.77 -20.02 -1.63
CA ILE A 68 -25.95 -20.79 -2.06
C ILE A 68 -25.62 -22.29 -2.14
N ASP A 69 -24.39 -22.67 -2.49
CA ASP A 69 -23.98 -24.08 -2.67
C ASP A 69 -22.55 -24.35 -2.17
N LEU A 70 -22.25 -23.97 -0.91
CA LEU A 70 -20.93 -24.24 -0.31
C LEU A 70 -20.61 -25.75 -0.30
N ASP A 71 -21.63 -26.60 -0.12
CA ASP A 71 -21.49 -28.06 -0.03
C ASP A 71 -21.12 -28.70 -1.37
N LYS A 72 -21.52 -28.12 -2.50
CA LYS A 72 -21.31 -28.74 -3.83
C LYS A 72 -19.89 -28.60 -4.36
N PHE A 73 -19.16 -27.59 -3.90
CA PHE A 73 -17.82 -27.27 -4.42
C PHE A 73 -16.69 -27.75 -3.51
N ILE A 74 -16.91 -27.88 -2.20
CA ILE A 74 -15.88 -28.36 -1.26
C ILE A 74 -15.84 -29.89 -1.23
N TYR A 75 -16.99 -30.54 -1.35
CA TYR A 75 -17.08 -32.00 -1.40
C TYR A 75 -17.61 -32.36 -2.77
N GLY A 76 -16.70 -32.66 -3.71
CA GLY A 76 -17.08 -33.14 -5.03
C GLY A 76 -18.08 -34.28 -4.92
N ASP A 77 -19.08 -34.26 -5.80
CA ASP A 77 -20.12 -35.28 -5.96
C ASP A 77 -19.55 -36.70 -5.74
N ASN A 78 -20.29 -37.50 -4.96
CA ASN A 78 -20.20 -38.97 -5.07
C ASN A 78 -20.89 -39.42 -6.36
#